data_AF-A0A8E0IRL8-F1
#
_entry.id   AF-A0A8E0IRL8-F1
#
_cell.length_a   1.000
_cell.length_b   1.000
_cell.length_c   1.000
_cell.angle_alpha   90.00
_cell.angle_beta   90.00
_cell.angle_gamma   90.00
#
_symmetry.space_group_name_H-M   'P 1'
#
loop_
_entity.id
_entity.type
_entity.pdbx_description
1 polymer ?
#
loop_
_entity_poly.entity_id
_entity_poly.type
_entity_poly.pdbx_seq_one_letter_code
_entity_poly.pdbx_strand_id
1 'polypeptide(L)' 'ITSLNDALIDFKGSLIFTSHDHQFIQTIADHIIEVGPLGVVDRADTSYDEFTQHETAQAQVADIYPADKKKSKA' A
#
# COMPACT_ATOMS: atom_id res chain seq x y z
N ILE A 1 3.52 14.32 -17.99
CA ILE A 1 3.35 13.22 -17.02
C ILE A 1 2.39 13.60 -15.88
N THR A 2 2.14 14.89 -15.60
CA THR A 2 1.13 15.37 -14.61
C THR A 2 -0.33 15.13 -15.01
N SER A 3 -0.63 15.15 -16.31
CA SER A 3 -2.01 15.10 -16.83
C SER A 3 -2.78 13.83 -16.47
N LEU A 4 -2.08 12.72 -16.20
CA LEU A 4 -2.72 11.46 -15.81
C LEU A 4 -3.12 11.47 -14.32
N ASN A 5 -2.24 11.95 -13.44
CA ASN A 5 -2.54 12.02 -12.01
C ASN A 5 -3.73 12.93 -11.73
N ASP A 6 -3.76 14.13 -12.34
CA ASP A 6 -4.86 15.08 -12.16
C ASP A 6 -6.19 14.48 -12.62
N ALA A 7 -6.19 13.78 -13.77
CA ALA A 7 -7.37 13.10 -14.28
C ALA A 7 -7.85 11.94 -13.37
N LEU A 8 -6.93 11.22 -12.72
CA LEU A 8 -7.27 10.14 -11.79
C LEU A 8 -7.77 10.67 -10.45
N ILE A 9 -7.26 11.80 -9.97
CA ILE A 9 -7.75 12.49 -8.76
C ILE A 9 -9.17 13.03 -8.99
N ASP A 10 -9.43 13.59 -10.17
CA ASP A 10 -10.75 14.15 -10.51
C ASP A 10 -11.81 13.08 -10.82
N PHE A 11 -11.39 11.83 -11.03
CA PHE A 11 -12.28 10.72 -11.34
C PHE A 11 -13.26 10.47 -10.19
N LYS A 12 -14.56 10.53 -10.49
CA LYS A 12 -15.64 10.40 -9.49
C LYS A 12 -16.02 8.95 -9.15
N GLY A 13 -15.38 7.97 -9.76
CA GLY A 13 -15.59 6.55 -9.47
C GLY A 13 -14.52 5.98 -8.53
N SER A 14 -14.66 4.71 -8.18
CA SER A 14 -13.63 3.99 -7.43
C SER A 14 -12.53 3.49 -8.37
N LEU A 15 -11.28 3.69 -7.97
CA LEU A 15 -10.10 3.18 -8.66
C LEU A 15 -9.39 2.15 -7.78
N ILE A 16 -9.15 0.96 -8.31
CA ILE A 16 -8.28 -0.04 -7.68
C ILE A 16 -7.08 -0.20 -8.60
N PHE A 17 -5.90 0.03 -8.06
CA PHE A 17 -4.65 -0.10 -8.79
C PHE A 17 -3.58 -0.74 -7.92
N THR A 18 -2.57 -1.31 -8.57
CA THR A 18 -1.32 -1.70 -7.92
C THR A 18 -0.19 -0.96 -8.63
N SER A 19 0.80 -0.50 -7.87
CA SER A 19 1.95 0.19 -8.41
C SER A 19 3.17 -0.09 -7.53
N HIS A 20 4.35 0.16 -8.08
CA HIS A 20 5.60 0.21 -7.33
C HIS A 20 6.16 1.64 -7.24
N ASP A 21 5.51 2.60 -7.91
CA ASP A 21 5.89 4.02 -7.86
C ASP A 21 5.32 4.65 -6.59
N HIS A 22 6.22 4.96 -5.67
CA HIS A 22 5.91 5.60 -4.39
C HIS A 22 5.13 6.90 -4.56
N GLN A 23 5.54 7.78 -5.49
CA GLN A 23 4.89 9.08 -5.68
C GLN A 23 3.47 8.89 -6.20
N PHE A 24 3.26 7.92 -7.08
CA PHE A 24 1.94 7.61 -7.62
C PHE A 24 0.99 7.11 -6.54
N ILE A 25 1.42 6.14 -5.73
CA ILE A 25 0.60 5.58 -4.63
C ILE A 25 0.30 6.67 -3.61
N GLN A 26 1.33 7.42 -3.18
CA GLN A 26 1.18 8.48 -2.18
C GLN A 26 0.23 9.60 -2.63
N THR A 27 0.16 9.91 -3.93
CA THR A 27 -0.64 11.04 -4.44
C THR A 27 -2.10 10.65 -4.71
N ILE A 28 -2.37 9.39 -5.06
CA ILE A 28 -3.70 8.96 -5.53
C ILE A 28 -4.40 8.03 -4.54
N ALA A 29 -3.67 7.17 -3.81
CA ALA A 29 -4.28 6.22 -2.90
C ALA A 29 -4.69 6.88 -1.59
N ASP A 30 -5.95 6.69 -1.21
CA ASP A 30 -6.53 7.03 0.09
C ASP A 30 -6.81 5.77 0.94
N HIS A 31 -6.71 4.59 0.34
CA HIS A 31 -6.91 3.30 0.97
C HIS A 31 -5.80 2.33 0.55
N ILE A 32 -5.04 1.85 1.54
CA ILE A 32 -3.98 0.86 1.33
C ILE A 32 -4.49 -0.53 1.73
N ILE A 33 -4.37 -1.49 0.81
CA ILE A 33 -4.72 -2.88 1.03
C ILE A 33 -3.50 -3.73 0.71
N GLU A 34 -2.93 -4.36 1.75
CA GLU A 34 -1.85 -5.33 1.62
C GLU A 34 -2.46 -6.74 1.57
N VAL A 35 -2.18 -7.49 0.50
CA VAL A 35 -2.69 -8.84 0.31
C VAL A 35 -1.54 -9.83 0.44
N GLY A 36 -1.56 -10.63 1.49
CA GLY A 36 -0.53 -11.63 1.80
C GLY A 36 -1.05 -13.07 1.70
N PRO A 37 -0.15 -14.07 1.77
CA PRO A 37 -0.52 -15.49 1.67
C PRO A 37 -1.44 -16.00 2.79
N LEU A 38 -1.38 -15.39 3.98
CA LEU A 38 -2.15 -15.82 5.16
C LEU A 38 -3.35 -14.92 5.47
N GLY A 39 -3.50 -13.79 4.77
CA GLY A 39 -4.56 -12.83 5.05
C GLY A 39 -4.40 -11.52 4.32
N VAL A 40 -5.22 -10.55 4.71
CA VAL A 40 -5.27 -9.20 4.14
C VAL A 40 -5.21 -8.20 5.28
N VAL A 41 -4.48 -7.11 5.07
CA VAL A 41 -4.47 -5.94 5.96
C VAL A 41 -5.00 -4.75 5.17
N ASP A 42 -6.10 -4.19 5.63
CA ASP A 42 -6.74 -3.02 5.03
C ASP A 42 -6.61 -1.80 5.94
N ARG A 43 -6.33 -0.64 5.34
CA ARG A 43 -6.27 0.65 6.01
C ARG A 43 -6.87 1.72 5.10
N ALA A 44 -8.11 2.08 5.40
CA ALA A 44 -8.79 3.22 4.80
C ALA A 44 -8.29 4.54 5.41
N ASP A 45 -8.48 5.63 4.67
CA ASP A 45 -8.17 7.01 5.06
C ASP A 45 -6.72 7.18 5.53
N THR A 46 -5.78 6.43 4.93
CA THR A 46 -4.37 6.42 5.31
C THR A 46 -3.51 6.59 4.06
N SER A 47 -2.60 7.56 4.07
CA SER A 47 -1.64 7.70 2.98
C SER A 47 -0.59 6.59 3.00
N TYR A 48 0.10 6.38 1.89
CA TYR A 48 1.11 5.32 1.80
C TYR A 48 2.26 5.50 2.81
N ASP A 49 2.71 6.74 3.01
CA ASP A 49 3.74 7.07 4.00
C ASP A 49 3.31 6.76 5.43
N GLU A 50 2.07 7.15 5.79
CA GLU A 50 1.52 6.88 7.12
C GLU A 50 1.34 5.38 7.35
N PHE A 51 0.87 4.65 6.33
CA PHE A 51 0.75 3.19 6.38
C PHE A 51 2.10 2.51 6.63
N THR A 52 3.14 3.00 5.95
CA THR A 52 4.51 2.47 6.07
C THR A 52 5.11 2.76 7.46
N GLN A 53 4.77 3.90 8.05
CA GLN A 53 5.26 4.33 9.37
C GLN A 53 4.42 3.78 10.54
N HIS A 54 3.20 3.31 10.29
CA HIS A 54 2.32 2.75 11.32
C HIS A 54 2.83 1.40 11.82
N GLU A 55 3.43 1.38 13.00
CA GLU A 55 3.99 0.16 13.63
C GLU A 55 2.95 -0.97 13.73
N THR A 56 1.70 -0.63 14.05
CA THR A 56 0.59 -1.59 14.11
C THR A 56 0.24 -2.18 12.74
N ALA A 57 0.32 -1.38 11.67
CA ALA A 57 0.04 -1.87 10.33
C ALA A 57 1.17 -2.80 9.87
N GLN A 58 2.42 -2.41 10.11
CA GLN A 58 3.58 -3.23 9.77
C GLN A 58 3.62 -4.55 10.55
N ALA A 59 3.19 -4.57 11.80
CA ALA A 59 3.04 -5.81 12.56
C ALA A 59 1.99 -6.75 11.94
N GLN A 60 0.84 -6.21 11.54
CA GLN A 60 -0.22 -6.98 10.87
C GLN A 60 0.24 -7.50 9.51
N VAL A 61 0.98 -6.67 8.75
CA VAL A 61 1.62 -7.04 7.49
C VAL A 61 2.59 -8.21 7.74
N ALA A 62 3.43 -8.13 8.76
CA ALA A 62 4.36 -9.21 9.10
C ALA A 62 3.64 -10.53 9.46
N ASP A 63 2.47 -10.47 10.10
CA ASP A 63 1.68 -11.66 10.44
C ASP A 63 1.05 -12.35 9.22
N ILE A 64 0.71 -11.59 8.17
CA ILE A 64 0.10 -12.16 6.94
C ILE A 64 1.13 -12.76 5.97
N TYR A 65 2.42 -12.46 6.14
CA TYR A 65 3.50 -13.09 5.40
C TYR A 65 4.12 -14.23 6.22
N PRO A 66 4.05 -15.49 5.75
CA PRO A 66 4.75 -16.58 6.42
C PRO A 66 6.25 -16.25 6.42
N ALA A 67 6.89 -16.38 7.58
CA ALA A 67 8.29 -16.05 7.74
C ALA A 67 9.17 -16.89 6.79
N ASP A 68 9.48 -16.33 5.61
CA ASP A 68 10.61 -16.77 4.82
C ASP A 68 11.86 -16.40 5.62
N LYS A 69 12.29 -17.33 6.49
CA LYS A 69 13.58 -17.34 7.18
C LYS A 69 14.76 -17.46 6.19
N LYS A 70 14.81 -16.64 5.14
CA LYS A 70 15.91 -16.59 4.18
C LYS A 70 16.11 -15.18 3.62
N LYS A 71 16.78 -14.34 4.41
CA LYS A 71 18.11 -13.75 4.07
C LYS A 71 18.83 -13.55 5.40
N SER A 72 19.44 -14.61 5.93
CA SER A 72 20.90 -14.75 5.90
C SER A 72 21.61 -13.43 5.63
N LYS A 73 22.21 -12.88 6.68
CA LYS A 73 23.49 -12.18 6.54
C LYS A 73 24.37 -12.99 5.58
N ALA A 74 24.78 -12.40 4.48
CA ALA A 74 25.91 -12.81 3.68
C ALA A 74 26.55 -11.51 3.16
#